data_AF-A0A7C5CQH6-F1
#
_entry.id   AF-A0A7C5CQH6-F1
#
_cell.length_a   1.000
_cell.length_b   1.000
_cell.length_c   1.000
_cell.angle_alpha   90.00
_cell.angle_beta   90.00
_cell.angle_gamma   90.00
#
_symmetry.space_group_name_H-M   'P 1'
#
loop_
_entity.id
_entity.type
_entity.pdbx_description
1 polymer ?
#
loop_
_entity_poly.entity_id
_entity_poly.type
_entity_poly.pdbx_seq_one_letter_code
_entity_poly.pdbx_strand_id
1 'polypeptide(L)'
;MGIINTIKSCLNYKQWTISSPFRWAKHPKNDIRASSKTVVVGITYARLHHDKRLRRLFLNHVKRVNTSLAEQQGFIGSSLRSQPFGDEAWTVSVWENKHDMQQFVYSEPHLSAMKEASKTMAAAKTTHIELDATDLPLKWRKILTILHEKCN
;
A
#
# COMPACT_ATOMS: atom_id res chain seq x y z
N MET A 1 36.06 10.39 11.74
CA MET A 1 35.36 9.27 12.42
C MET A 1 33.86 9.54 12.29
N GLY A 2 33.08 8.54 11.85
CA GLY A 2 31.71 8.65 11.31
C GLY A 2 30.73 9.48 12.13
N ILE A 3 29.62 9.95 11.55
CA ILE A 3 28.52 9.11 11.09
C ILE A 3 27.77 9.79 9.93
N ILE A 4 27.85 9.20 8.73
CA ILE A 4 26.90 9.43 7.64
C ILE A 4 25.90 8.26 7.70
N ASN A 5 24.95 8.29 8.63
CA ASN A 5 23.84 7.32 8.72
C ASN A 5 22.50 7.96 8.36
N THR A 6 22.49 8.80 7.34
CA THR A 6 21.26 9.44 6.86
C THR A 6 20.90 8.80 5.52
N ILE A 7 19.64 8.36 5.36
CA ILE A 7 18.96 8.12 4.07
C ILE A 7 19.12 6.72 3.41
N LYS A 8 19.56 5.66 4.10
CA LYS A 8 19.52 4.29 3.51
C LYS A 8 18.22 3.50 3.73
N SER A 9 17.25 4.03 4.48
CA SER A 9 16.17 3.22 5.06
C SER A 9 14.86 3.12 4.26
N CYS A 10 14.59 3.98 3.27
CA CYS A 10 13.25 3.95 2.66
C CYS A 10 13.14 3.03 1.44
N LEU A 11 14.22 2.80 0.68
CA LEU A 11 14.14 2.03 -0.57
C LEU A 11 15.46 1.34 -0.90
N ASN A 12 15.64 0.09 -0.49
CA ASN A 12 16.75 -0.73 -0.98
C ASN A 12 16.38 -1.33 -2.35
N TYR A 13 16.58 -0.55 -3.41
CA TYR A 13 16.28 -0.93 -4.80
C TYR A 13 17.07 -2.14 -5.34
N LYS A 14 18.09 -2.64 -4.61
CA LYS A 14 18.95 -3.75 -5.04
C LYS A 14 18.39 -5.15 -4.73
N GLN A 15 17.29 -5.25 -3.97
CA GLN A 15 16.71 -6.54 -3.64
C GLN A 15 15.61 -6.94 -4.61
N TRP A 16 15.55 -8.24 -4.92
CA TRP A 16 14.49 -8.81 -5.75
C TRP A 16 13.14 -8.60 -5.07
N THR A 17 12.22 -7.95 -5.78
CA THR A 17 10.85 -7.69 -5.31
C THR A 17 9.83 -8.36 -6.21
N ILE A 18 8.77 -8.90 -5.62
CA ILE A 18 7.58 -9.31 -6.36
C ILE A 18 6.52 -8.22 -6.18
N SER A 19 5.86 -7.88 -7.28
CA SER A 19 4.69 -7.00 -7.26
C SER A 19 3.51 -7.75 -7.84
N SER A 20 2.36 -7.71 -7.16
CA SER A 20 1.12 -8.13 -7.76
C SER A 20 0.75 -7.14 -8.87
N PRO A 21 0.08 -7.58 -9.95
CA PRO A 21 -0.56 -6.65 -10.87
C PRO A 21 -1.55 -5.77 -10.09
N PHE A 22 -1.88 -4.61 -10.66
CA PHE A 22 -2.95 -3.79 -10.12
C PHE A 22 -4.28 -4.54 -10.26
N ARG A 23 -4.95 -4.76 -9.13
CA ARG A 23 -6.22 -5.49 -9.05
C ARG A 23 -7.34 -4.48 -8.93
N TRP A 24 -8.14 -4.38 -9.98
CA TRP A 24 -9.34 -3.55 -10.02
C TRP A 24 -10.44 -4.12 -9.10
N ALA A 25 -11.26 -3.22 -8.55
CA ALA A 25 -12.52 -3.62 -7.94
C ALA A 25 -13.41 -4.29 -8.99
N LYS A 26 -14.26 -5.23 -8.57
CA LYS A 26 -15.11 -6.03 -9.49
C LYS A 26 -16.13 -5.16 -10.24
N HIS A 27 -16.48 -4.00 -9.71
CA HIS A 27 -17.44 -3.06 -10.29
C HIS A 27 -16.98 -1.62 -10.06
N PRO A 28 -16.07 -1.05 -10.88
CA PRO A 28 -15.88 0.39 -10.86
C PRO A 28 -17.21 1.03 -11.25
N LYS A 29 -17.84 1.78 -10.33
CA LYS A 29 -19.22 2.28 -10.51
C LYS A 29 -19.37 3.24 -11.71
N ASN A 30 -18.26 3.68 -12.30
CA ASN A 30 -18.14 4.34 -13.59
C ASN A 30 -16.74 4.05 -14.16
N ASP A 31 -16.51 4.22 -15.47
CA ASP A 31 -15.15 4.19 -16.03
C ASP A 31 -14.39 5.44 -15.56
N ILE A 32 -13.91 5.38 -14.31
CA ILE A 32 -13.26 6.48 -13.63
C ILE A 32 -11.99 6.92 -14.37
N ARG A 33 -11.41 6.01 -15.16
CA ARG A 33 -10.27 6.24 -16.05
C ARG A 33 -10.59 7.17 -17.22
N ALA A 34 -11.86 7.28 -17.61
CA ALA A 34 -12.33 8.21 -18.63
C ALA A 34 -12.72 9.58 -18.05
N SER A 35 -12.66 9.74 -16.73
CA SER A 35 -12.95 10.99 -16.06
C SER A 35 -11.65 11.63 -15.57
N SER A 36 -11.45 12.93 -15.81
CA SER A 36 -10.35 13.73 -15.21
C SER A 36 -10.60 14.02 -13.73
N LYS A 37 -11.17 13.04 -13.02
CA LYS A 37 -11.49 13.14 -11.60
C LYS A 37 -10.25 12.84 -10.79
N THR A 38 -10.04 13.65 -9.76
CA THR A 38 -9.05 13.36 -8.75
C THR A 38 -9.47 12.13 -7.95
N VAL A 39 -8.54 11.19 -7.77
CA VAL A 39 -8.67 10.00 -6.92
C VAL A 39 -7.69 10.08 -5.76
N VAL A 40 -7.99 9.37 -4.68
CA VAL A 40 -7.12 9.28 -3.51
C VAL A 40 -6.37 7.94 -3.54
N VAL A 41 -5.06 8.00 -3.33
CA VAL A 41 -4.21 6.81 -3.25
C VAL A 41 -3.62 6.70 -1.85
N GLY A 42 -4.04 5.67 -1.12
CA GLY A 42 -3.43 5.25 0.13
C GLY A 42 -2.20 4.40 -0.13
N ILE A 43 -1.07 4.75 0.50
CA ILE A 43 0.20 4.05 0.36
C ILE A 43 0.69 3.69 1.75
N THR A 44 1.02 2.42 1.98
CA THR A 44 1.65 1.98 3.22
C THR A 44 2.97 1.29 2.91
N TYR A 45 4.02 1.71 3.59
CA TYR A 45 5.29 1.00 3.71
C TYR A 45 5.32 0.26 5.05
N ALA A 46 5.78 -0.98 5.02
CA ALA A 46 5.97 -1.80 6.19
C ALA A 46 7.36 -2.43 6.15
N ARG A 47 8.10 -2.32 7.26
CA ARG A 47 9.27 -3.13 7.54
C ARG A 47 8.85 -4.26 8.47
N LEU A 48 9.02 -5.48 8.01
CA LEU A 48 8.69 -6.73 8.67
C LEU A 48 9.85 -7.15 9.58
N HIS A 49 9.59 -8.04 10.53
CA HIS A 49 10.69 -8.73 11.20
C HIS A 49 11.41 -9.68 10.22
N HIS A 50 12.70 -9.96 10.45
CA HIS A 50 13.49 -10.94 9.68
C HIS A 50 13.10 -12.40 10.01
N ASP A 51 11.80 -12.70 9.99
CA ASP A 51 11.23 -14.02 10.27
C ASP A 51 10.29 -14.42 9.12
N LYS A 52 10.55 -15.58 8.51
CA LYS A 52 9.76 -16.08 7.36
C LYS A 52 8.32 -16.41 7.73
N ARG A 53 8.05 -16.86 8.97
CA ARG A 53 6.70 -17.16 9.47
C ARG A 53 5.92 -15.86 9.67
N LEU A 54 6.51 -14.87 10.32
CA LEU A 54 5.87 -13.55 10.51
C LEU A 54 5.59 -12.88 9.16
N ARG A 55 6.50 -12.99 8.19
CA ARG A 55 6.26 -12.51 6.81
C ARG A 55 5.06 -13.20 6.16
N ARG A 56 4.95 -14.53 6.26
CA ARG A 56 3.80 -15.26 5.73
C ARG A 56 2.51 -14.83 6.40
N LEU A 57 2.52 -14.61 7.71
CA LEU A 57 1.37 -14.08 8.44
C LEU A 57 0.98 -12.69 7.95
N PHE A 58 1.94 -11.77 7.80
CA PHE A 58 1.71 -10.45 7.22
C PHE A 58 1.01 -10.53 5.86
N LEU A 59 1.53 -11.33 4.93
CA LEU A 59 0.94 -11.49 3.59
C LEU A 59 -0.48 -12.07 3.65
N ASN A 60 -0.78 -12.96 4.60
CA ASN A 60 -2.12 -13.48 4.83
C ASN A 60 -3.07 -12.39 5.38
N HIS A 61 -2.60 -11.51 6.27
CA HIS A 61 -3.38 -10.35 6.74
C HIS A 61 -3.69 -9.40 5.58
N VAL A 62 -2.69 -9.03 4.78
CA VAL A 62 -2.90 -8.19 3.59
C VAL A 62 -3.88 -8.82 2.61
N LYS A 63 -3.80 -10.14 2.37
CA LYS A 63 -4.75 -10.84 1.50
C LYS A 63 -6.18 -10.74 2.01
N ARG A 64 -6.40 -10.89 3.33
CA ARG A 64 -7.74 -10.75 3.95
C ARG A 64 -8.29 -9.34 3.79
N VAL A 65 -7.46 -8.33 4.07
CA VAL A 65 -7.82 -6.92 3.86
C VAL A 65 -8.15 -6.64 2.40
N ASN A 66 -7.36 -7.14 1.46
CA ASN A 66 -7.60 -6.97 0.03
C ASN A 66 -8.91 -7.64 -0.44
N THR A 67 -9.33 -8.72 0.20
CA THR A 67 -10.64 -9.33 -0.09
C THR A 67 -11.78 -8.45 0.41
N SER A 68 -11.68 -7.89 1.62
CA SER A 68 -12.73 -7.00 2.15
C SER A 68 -12.78 -5.64 1.45
N LEU A 69 -11.65 -5.18 0.89
CA LEU A 69 -11.56 -3.95 0.10
C LEU A 69 -12.48 -3.98 -1.14
N ALA A 70 -12.61 -5.15 -1.79
CA ALA A 70 -13.41 -5.28 -3.01
C ALA A 70 -14.91 -4.98 -2.81
N GLU A 71 -15.37 -4.96 -1.56
CA GLU A 71 -16.76 -4.72 -1.17
C GLU A 71 -16.97 -3.29 -0.64
N GLN A 72 -15.91 -2.50 -0.48
CA GLN A 72 -16.01 -1.15 0.06
C GLN A 72 -16.51 -0.15 -0.98
N GLN A 73 -17.38 0.75 -0.53
CA GLN A 73 -17.80 1.90 -1.32
C GLN A 73 -16.57 2.73 -1.73
N GLY A 74 -16.56 3.21 -2.97
CA GLY A 74 -15.49 4.05 -3.50
C GLY A 74 -14.14 3.36 -3.71
N PHE A 75 -14.01 2.05 -3.50
CA PHE A 75 -12.75 1.35 -3.79
C PHE A 75 -12.58 1.12 -5.30
N ILE A 76 -11.44 1.55 -5.85
CA ILE A 76 -11.11 1.43 -7.27
C ILE A 76 -10.18 0.24 -7.53
N GLY A 77 -9.19 0.03 -6.68
CA GLY A 77 -8.24 -1.06 -6.84
C GLY A 77 -7.05 -1.01 -5.90
N SER A 78 -6.22 -2.05 -5.95
CA SER A 78 -5.05 -2.18 -5.08
C SER A 78 -3.87 -2.90 -5.75
N SER A 79 -2.69 -2.73 -5.18
CA SER A 79 -1.50 -3.51 -5.52
C SER A 79 -0.64 -3.75 -4.28
N LEU A 80 0.06 -4.87 -4.24
CA LEU A 80 1.01 -5.23 -3.20
C LEU A 80 2.38 -5.47 -3.84
N ARG A 81 3.42 -4.91 -3.22
CA ARG A 81 4.82 -5.20 -3.53
C ARG A 81 5.52 -5.66 -2.26
N SER A 82 6.40 -6.65 -2.37
CA SER A 82 7.19 -7.13 -1.23
C SER A 82 8.52 -7.68 -1.68
N GLN A 83 9.48 -7.73 -0.76
CA GLN A 83 10.74 -8.45 -0.92
C GLN A 83 10.55 -9.91 -0.45
N PRO A 84 10.68 -10.91 -1.32
CA PRO A 84 10.50 -12.31 -0.92
C PRO A 84 11.60 -12.80 0.02
N PHE A 85 12.80 -12.23 -0.10
CA PHE A 85 13.95 -12.54 0.76
C PHE A 85 14.30 -11.40 1.75
N GLY A 86 13.77 -10.20 1.53
CA GLY A 86 13.97 -9.04 2.39
C GLY A 86 12.88 -8.85 3.44
N ASP A 87 12.90 -7.70 4.11
CA ASP A 87 11.98 -7.35 5.19
C ASP A 87 11.01 -6.23 4.80
N GLU A 88 10.97 -5.80 3.55
CA GLU A 88 10.10 -4.69 3.15
C GLU A 88 8.86 -5.13 2.38
N ALA A 89 7.74 -4.46 2.66
CA ALA A 89 6.49 -4.58 1.94
C ALA A 89 5.85 -3.20 1.73
N TRP A 90 5.12 -3.07 0.61
CA TRP A 90 4.39 -1.87 0.24
C TRP A 90 2.99 -2.24 -0.24
N THR A 91 1.98 -1.56 0.25
CA THR A 91 0.60 -1.68 -0.24
C THR A 91 0.13 -0.36 -0.82
N VAL A 92 -0.68 -0.47 -1.87
CA VAL A 92 -1.37 0.67 -2.47
C VAL A 92 -2.85 0.32 -2.58
N SER A 93 -3.71 1.25 -2.19
CA SER A 93 -5.15 1.23 -2.40
C SER A 93 -5.60 2.53 -3.03
N VAL A 94 -6.55 2.46 -3.96
CA VAL A 94 -7.03 3.60 -4.74
C VAL A 94 -8.52 3.76 -4.51
N TRP A 95 -8.95 5.00 -4.30
CA TRP A 95 -10.28 5.37 -3.82
C TRP A 95 -10.85 6.53 -4.64
N GLU A 96 -12.16 6.53 -4.85
CA GLU A 96 -12.89 7.60 -5.54
C GLU A 96 -12.71 8.95 -4.85
N ASN A 97 -12.69 8.95 -3.52
CA ASN A 97 -12.54 10.16 -2.72
C ASN A 97 -11.97 9.82 -1.33
N LYS A 98 -11.59 10.87 -0.59
CA LYS A 98 -10.99 10.74 0.73
C LYS A 98 -11.97 10.22 1.79
N HIS A 99 -13.25 10.54 1.65
CA HIS A 99 -14.27 10.12 2.59
C HIS A 99 -14.42 8.60 2.61
N ASP A 100 -14.54 7.98 1.44
CA ASP A 100 -14.65 6.52 1.30
C ASP A 100 -13.40 5.79 1.81
N MET A 101 -12.21 6.32 1.51
CA MET A 101 -10.95 5.81 2.07
C MET A 101 -10.96 5.85 3.61
N GLN A 102 -11.40 6.97 4.20
CA GLN A 102 -11.42 7.14 5.64
C GLN A 102 -12.44 6.22 6.31
N GLN A 103 -13.64 6.06 5.74
CA GLN A 103 -14.62 5.10 6.25
C GLN A 103 -14.04 3.69 6.33
N PHE A 104 -13.31 3.26 5.30
CA PHE A 104 -12.62 1.97 5.34
C PHE A 104 -11.51 1.92 6.40
N VAL A 105 -10.66 2.95 6.48
CA VAL A 105 -9.54 3.00 7.44
C VAL A 105 -10.04 2.87 8.89
N TYR A 106 -11.20 3.46 9.19
CA TYR A 106 -11.83 3.39 10.51
C TYR A 106 -12.80 2.20 10.68
N SER A 107 -12.96 1.36 9.66
CA SER A 107 -13.82 0.18 9.76
C SER A 107 -13.19 -0.90 10.63
N GLU A 108 -14.02 -1.63 11.38
CA GLU A 108 -13.58 -2.76 12.21
C GLU A 108 -12.74 -3.81 11.46
N PRO A 109 -13.09 -4.24 10.22
CA PRO A 109 -12.25 -5.17 9.46
C PRO A 109 -10.83 -4.65 9.23
N HIS A 110 -10.67 -3.36 8.97
CA HIS A 110 -9.35 -2.75 8.78
C HIS A 110 -8.59 -2.62 10.10
N LEU A 111 -9.24 -2.11 11.16
CA LEU A 111 -8.62 -1.93 12.48
C LEU A 111 -8.14 -3.26 13.07
N SER A 112 -8.97 -4.31 12.97
CA SER A 112 -8.61 -5.67 13.41
C SER A 112 -7.42 -6.22 12.62
N ALA A 113 -7.41 -6.06 11.30
CA ALA A 113 -6.29 -6.49 10.48
C ALA A 113 -5.00 -5.72 10.77
N MET A 114 -5.08 -4.41 11.01
CA MET A 114 -3.93 -3.59 11.40
C MET A 114 -3.38 -3.97 12.77
N LYS A 115 -4.25 -4.26 13.73
CA LYS A 115 -3.87 -4.76 15.06
C LYS A 115 -3.08 -6.06 14.94
N GLU A 116 -3.54 -7.01 14.15
CA GLU A 116 -2.83 -8.29 13.96
C GLU A 116 -1.55 -8.13 13.12
N ALA A 117 -1.60 -7.33 12.05
CA ALA A 117 -0.43 -7.07 11.21
C ALA A 117 0.68 -6.35 11.98
N SER A 118 0.34 -5.46 12.92
CA SER A 118 1.33 -4.71 13.73
C SER A 118 2.30 -5.62 14.48
N LYS A 119 1.85 -6.82 14.91
CA LYS A 119 2.67 -7.82 15.59
C LYS A 119 3.72 -8.48 14.68
N THR A 120 3.61 -8.28 13.37
CA THR A 120 4.51 -8.85 12.35
C THR A 120 5.46 -7.80 11.76
N MET A 121 5.28 -6.53 12.13
CA MET A 121 6.00 -5.38 11.58
C MET A 121 6.94 -4.78 12.63
N ALA A 122 8.18 -4.52 12.24
CA ALA A 122 9.13 -3.73 13.02
C ALA A 122 8.82 -2.22 12.92
N ALA A 123 8.33 -1.77 11.77
CA ALA A 123 7.90 -0.38 11.55
C ALA A 123 6.87 -0.32 10.41
N ALA A 124 6.02 0.70 10.42
CA ALA A 124 5.12 1.00 9.32
C ALA A 124 4.96 2.51 9.15
N LYS A 125 4.77 2.96 7.91
CA LYS A 125 4.46 4.35 7.56
C LYS A 125 3.35 4.36 6.51
N THR A 126 2.32 5.13 6.76
CA THR A 126 1.20 5.30 5.82
C THR A 126 1.11 6.77 5.40
N THR A 127 0.82 6.98 4.12
CA THR A 127 0.53 8.30 3.57
C THR A 127 -0.61 8.17 2.55
N HIS A 128 -1.24 9.29 2.21
CA HIS A 128 -2.12 9.36 1.05
C HIS A 128 -1.68 10.49 0.13
N ILE A 129 -2.04 10.37 -1.14
CA ILE A 129 -1.87 11.40 -2.17
C ILE A 129 -3.14 11.51 -2.99
N GLU A 130 -3.26 12.61 -3.71
CA GLU A 130 -4.31 12.83 -4.71
C GLU A 130 -3.65 12.87 -6.09
N LEU A 131 -4.31 12.29 -7.09
CA LEU A 131 -3.84 12.25 -8.48
C LEU A 131 -5.00 12.15 -9.46
N ASP A 132 -4.76 12.45 -10.74
CA ASP A 132 -5.78 12.29 -11.78
C ASP A 132 -6.04 10.80 -12.05
N ALA A 133 -7.30 10.39 -12.11
CA ALA A 133 -7.69 9.02 -12.42
C ALA A 133 -7.10 8.50 -13.74
N THR A 134 -6.78 9.37 -14.71
CA THR A 134 -6.12 8.98 -15.96
C THR A 134 -4.69 8.44 -15.75
N ASP A 135 -4.06 8.73 -14.61
CA ASP A 135 -2.74 8.18 -14.24
C ASP A 135 -2.82 6.72 -13.73
N LEU A 136 -4.02 6.15 -13.58
CA LEU A 136 -4.21 4.78 -13.16
C LEU A 136 -4.08 3.78 -14.32
N PRO A 137 -3.48 2.59 -14.10
CA PRO A 137 -2.93 2.11 -12.84
C PRO A 137 -1.54 2.68 -12.55
N LEU A 138 -1.29 3.06 -11.29
CA LEU A 138 0.01 3.56 -10.89
C LEU A 138 1.10 2.50 -11.04
N LYS A 139 2.18 2.87 -11.73
CA LYS A 139 3.42 2.07 -11.77
C LYS A 139 4.16 2.19 -10.45
N TRP A 140 4.68 1.08 -9.93
CA TRP A 140 5.46 1.03 -8.69
C TRP A 140 6.60 2.05 -8.64
N ARG A 141 7.28 2.32 -9.75
CA ARG A 141 8.33 3.36 -9.81
C ARG A 141 7.83 4.74 -9.36
N LYS A 142 6.63 5.16 -9.76
CA LYS A 142 6.02 6.44 -9.35
C LYS A 142 5.66 6.42 -7.86
N ILE A 143 5.07 5.32 -7.38
CA ILE A 143 4.74 5.12 -5.95
C ILE A 143 5.98 5.21 -5.05
N LEU A 144 7.07 4.54 -5.43
CA LEU A 144 8.30 4.54 -4.65
C LEU A 144 8.97 5.93 -4.65
N THR A 145 8.90 6.67 -5.75
CA THR A 145 9.38 8.06 -5.82
C THR A 145 8.64 8.95 -4.82
N ILE A 146 7.32 8.84 -4.78
CA ILE A 146 6.47 9.61 -3.86
C ILE A 146 6.76 9.25 -2.39
N LEU A 147 6.95 7.97 -2.08
CA LEU A 147 7.32 7.54 -0.73
C LEU A 147 8.69 8.08 -0.31
N HIS A 148 9.65 8.13 -1.24
CA HIS A 148 10.97 8.67 -0.97
C HIS A 148 10.94 10.17 -0.65
N GLU A 149 10.20 10.95 -1.43
CA GLU A 149 10.03 12.39 -1.19
C GLU A 149 9.39 12.68 0.17
N LYS A 150 8.44 11.84 0.59
CA LYS A 150 7.78 11.96 1.91
C LYS A 150 8.62 11.40 3.07
N CYS A 151 9.77 10.75 2.80
CA CYS A 151 10.71 10.26 3.81
C CYS A 151 11.79 11.28 4.21
N ASN A 152 12.02 12.30 3.38
CA ASN A 152 12.89 13.44 3.68
C ASN A 152 12.11 14.57 4.36
#